data_AF-A0A1J8P051-F1
#
_entry.id   AF-A0A1J8P051-F1
#
_cell.length_a   1.000
_cell.length_b   1.000
_cell.length_c   1.000
_cell.angle_alpha   90.00
_cell.angle_beta   90.00
_cell.angle_gamma   90.00
#
_symmetry.space_group_name_H-M   'P 1'
#
loop_
_entity.id
_entity.type
_entity.pdbx_description
1 polymer ?
#
loop_
_entity_poly.entity_id
_entity_poly.type
_entity_poly.pdbx_seq_one_letter_code
_entity_poly.pdbx_strand_id
1 'polypeptide(L)'
;LIKPLSMLLLPVMELLELPDEFTIVWIVGLLSGGYGAVVTFFYVINDPSGYTVAEVSTLSALILMAHALPIESKISKLLGVDFFKTIFFRLFSAILIIRISFFIHIYAKASKLLSGVVG
;
A
#
# COMPACT_ATOMS: atom_id res chain seq x y z
N LEU A 1 0.70 -18.69 8.56
CA LEU A 1 1.35 -17.38 8.74
C LEU A 1 0.61 -16.25 7.99
N ILE A 2 0.20 -16.43 6.73
CA ILE A 2 -0.44 -15.36 5.94
C ILE A 2 -1.89 -15.08 6.36
N LYS A 3 -2.70 -16.10 6.67
CA LYS A 3 -4.12 -15.94 7.09
C LYS A 3 -4.34 -14.93 8.25
N PRO A 4 -3.65 -15.02 9.40
CA PRO A 4 -3.86 -14.05 10.48
C PRO A 4 -3.36 -12.65 10.13
N LEU A 5 -2.31 -12.52 9.33
CA LEU A 5 -1.81 -11.21 8.89
C LEU A 5 -2.77 -10.55 7.89
N SER A 6 -3.42 -11.36 7.05
CA SER A 6 -4.49 -10.91 6.17
C SER A 6 -5.62 -10.29 6.96
N MET A 7 -6.12 -10.97 8.01
CA MET A 7 -7.20 -10.46 8.86
C MET A 7 -6.86 -9.12 9.53
N LEU A 8 -5.58 -8.90 9.88
CA LEU A 8 -5.13 -7.65 10.48
C LEU A 8 -5.11 -6.47 9.49
N LEU A 9 -4.90 -6.75 8.20
CA LEU A 9 -4.72 -5.75 7.16
C LEU A 9 -5.99 -5.52 6.32
N LEU A 10 -7.00 -6.39 6.41
CA LEU A 10 -8.32 -6.15 5.80
C LEU A 10 -8.94 -4.80 6.20
N PRO A 11 -8.93 -4.38 7.48
CA PRO A 11 -9.44 -3.05 7.85
C PRO A 11 -8.67 -1.90 7.17
N VAL A 12 -7.40 -2.12 6.82
CA VAL A 12 -6.62 -1.14 6.07
C VAL A 12 -7.07 -1.09 4.62
N MET A 13 -7.37 -2.22 3.98
CA MET A 13 -7.92 -2.23 2.63
C MET A 13 -9.27 -1.53 2.57
N GLU A 14 -10.17 -1.81 3.53
CA GLU A 14 -11.45 -1.13 3.65
C GLU A 14 -11.28 0.39 3.85
N LEU A 15 -10.37 0.80 4.73
CA LEU A 15 -10.06 2.22 4.98
C LEU A 15 -9.51 2.93 3.73
N LEU A 16 -8.81 2.20 2.87
CA LEU A 16 -8.21 2.73 1.65
C LEU A 16 -9.08 2.50 0.40
N GLU A 17 -10.29 1.95 0.57
CA GLU A 17 -11.22 1.61 -0.51
C GLU A 17 -10.56 0.72 -1.57
N LEU A 18 -9.71 -0.21 -1.13
CA LEU A 18 -9.02 -1.16 -1.99
C LEU A 18 -9.67 -2.56 -1.92
N PRO A 19 -9.61 -3.33 -3.02
CA PRO A 19 -10.05 -4.73 -3.03
C PRO A 19 -9.32 -5.59 -2.00
N ASP A 20 -10.05 -6.48 -1.32
CA ASP A 20 -9.50 -7.37 -0.28
C ASP A 20 -8.37 -8.27 -0.79
N GLU A 21 -8.44 -8.69 -2.04
CA GLU A 21 -7.43 -9.51 -2.71
C GLU A 21 -6.08 -8.79 -2.84
N PHE A 22 -6.02 -7.46 -2.77
CA PHE A 22 -4.77 -6.72 -2.72
C PHE A 22 -4.03 -6.90 -1.39
N THR A 23 -4.71 -7.38 -0.34
CA THR A 23 -4.10 -7.65 0.97
C THR A 23 -2.92 -8.59 0.85
N ILE A 24 -3.05 -9.68 0.07
CA ILE A 24 -1.97 -10.66 -0.04
C ILE A 24 -0.79 -10.09 -0.85
N VAL A 25 -1.08 -9.31 -1.88
CA VAL A 25 -0.06 -8.61 -2.69
C VAL A 25 0.74 -7.66 -1.81
N TRP A 26 0.05 -6.89 -0.97
CA TRP A 26 0.69 -5.98 -0.04
C TRP A 26 1.51 -6.72 1.02
N ILE A 27 0.98 -7.78 1.64
CA ILE A 27 1.72 -8.63 2.59
C ILE A 27 3.03 -9.12 1.98
N VAL A 28 2.99 -9.64 0.76
CA VAL A 28 4.21 -10.09 0.09
C VAL A 28 5.16 -8.93 -0.16
N GLY A 29 4.66 -7.76 -0.56
CA GLY A 29 5.46 -6.54 -0.70
C GLY A 29 6.13 -6.10 0.60
N LEU A 30 5.40 -6.11 1.71
CA LEU A 30 5.89 -5.78 3.05
C LEU A 30 7.02 -6.72 3.48
N LEU A 31 6.92 -8.02 3.15
CA LEU A 31 7.87 -9.04 3.63
C LEU A 31 9.06 -9.23 2.69
N SER A 32 8.83 -9.20 1.38
CA SER A 32 9.81 -9.63 0.36
C SER A 32 10.27 -8.53 -0.59
N GLY A 33 9.57 -7.40 -0.64
CA GLY A 33 9.90 -6.28 -1.50
C GLY A 33 9.01 -6.14 -2.73
N GLY A 34 9.27 -5.11 -3.54
CA GLY A 34 8.43 -4.75 -4.70
C GLY A 34 8.31 -5.86 -5.74
N TYR A 35 9.40 -6.54 -6.08
CA TYR A 35 9.36 -7.63 -7.07
C TYR A 35 8.46 -8.79 -6.63
N GLY A 36 8.51 -9.17 -5.35
CA GLY A 36 7.63 -10.20 -4.79
C GLY A 36 6.16 -9.80 -4.86
N ALA A 37 5.85 -8.52 -4.60
CA ALA A 37 4.50 -8.00 -4.76
C ALA A 37 4.04 -8.07 -6.21
N VAL A 38 4.85 -7.64 -7.19
CA VAL A 38 4.48 -7.68 -8.61
C VAL A 38 4.19 -9.11 -9.08
N VAL A 39 5.05 -10.07 -8.73
CA VAL A 39 4.81 -11.48 -9.06
C VAL A 39 3.52 -11.98 -8.41
N THR A 40 3.28 -11.61 -7.15
CA THR A 40 2.06 -12.00 -6.43
C THR A 40 0.82 -11.36 -7.04
N PHE A 41 0.90 -10.11 -7.50
CA PHE A 41 -0.19 -9.40 -8.17
C PHE A 41 -0.66 -10.21 -9.39
N PHE A 42 0.25 -10.55 -10.31
CA PHE A 42 -0.09 -11.33 -11.50
C PHE A 42 -0.44 -12.79 -11.22
N TYR A 43 -0.07 -13.32 -10.05
CA TYR A 43 -0.44 -14.67 -9.64
C TYR A 43 -1.84 -14.75 -9.04
N VAL A 44 -2.24 -13.74 -8.28
CA VAL A 44 -3.52 -13.72 -7.54
C VAL A 44 -4.63 -13.10 -8.38
N ILE A 45 -4.30 -12.09 -9.19
CA ILE A 45 -5.27 -11.36 -10.00
C ILE A 45 -5.37 -12.01 -11.38
N ASN A 46 -6.49 -12.69 -11.62
CA ASN A 46 -6.77 -13.37 -12.89
C ASN A 46 -7.05 -12.40 -14.05
N ASP A 47 -7.68 -11.25 -13.75
CA ASP A 47 -7.97 -10.20 -14.74
C ASP A 47 -7.52 -8.82 -14.21
N PRO A 48 -6.31 -8.36 -14.57
CA PRO A 48 -5.82 -7.04 -14.18
C PRO A 48 -6.66 -5.89 -14.74
N SER A 49 -7.41 -6.09 -15.82
CA SER A 49 -8.22 -5.05 -16.44
C SER A 49 -9.49 -4.70 -15.65
N GLY A 50 -9.85 -5.55 -14.68
CA GLY A 50 -10.94 -5.30 -13.74
C GLY A 50 -10.66 -4.21 -12.70
N TYR A 51 -9.41 -3.74 -12.60
CA TYR A 51 -9.01 -2.71 -11.64
C TYR A 51 -8.70 -1.38 -12.30
N THR A 52 -9.06 -0.31 -11.61
CA THR A 52 -8.77 1.05 -12.03
C THR A 52 -7.29 1.38 -11.85
N VAL A 53 -6.80 2.32 -12.65
CA VAL A 53 -5.44 2.88 -12.50
C VAL A 53 -5.25 3.47 -11.10
N ALA A 54 -6.30 4.03 -10.49
CA ALA A 54 -6.24 4.60 -9.15
C ALA A 54 -5.98 3.52 -8.08
N GLU A 55 -6.67 2.38 -8.15
CA GLU A 55 -6.49 1.26 -7.21
C GLU A 55 -5.08 0.66 -7.31
N VAL A 56 -4.64 0.35 -8.54
CA VAL A 56 -3.31 -0.24 -8.77
C VAL A 56 -2.19 0.72 -8.40
N SER A 57 -2.35 2.02 -8.69
CA SER A 57 -1.36 3.05 -8.31
C SER A 57 -1.30 3.24 -6.79
N THR A 58 -2.44 3.20 -6.12
CA THR A 58 -2.52 3.30 -4.66
C THR A 58 -1.84 2.12 -3.98
N LEU A 59 -2.11 0.90 -4.44
CA LEU A 59 -1.41 -0.30 -3.97
C LEU A 59 0.10 -0.20 -4.21
N SER A 60 0.50 0.23 -5.41
CA SER A 60 1.92 0.39 -5.76
C SER A 60 2.63 1.40 -4.86
N ALA A 61 1.97 2.51 -4.53
CA ALA A 61 2.50 3.52 -3.62
C ALA A 61 2.63 2.99 -2.18
N LEU A 62 1.63 2.23 -1.68
CA LEU A 62 1.73 1.55 -0.38
C LEU A 62 2.94 0.61 -0.32
N ILE A 63 3.15 -0.18 -1.38
CA ILE A 63 4.29 -1.08 -1.49
C ILE A 63 5.58 -0.27 -1.52
N LEU A 64 5.70 0.75 -2.37
CA LEU A 64 6.90 1.56 -2.48
C LEU A 64 7.35 2.12 -1.13
N MET A 65 6.40 2.63 -0.34
CA MET A 65 6.69 3.19 0.99
C MET A 65 7.10 2.13 2.01
N ALA A 66 6.43 0.98 2.03
CA ALA A 66 6.58 -0.03 3.08
C ALA A 66 7.18 -1.37 2.58
N HIS A 67 7.91 -1.39 1.47
CA HIS A 67 8.49 -2.63 0.95
C HIS A 67 9.60 -3.19 1.85
N ALA A 68 9.70 -4.53 1.88
CA ALA A 68 10.81 -5.26 2.50
C ALA A 68 11.12 -4.84 3.96
N LEU A 69 10.07 -4.60 4.76
CA LEU A 69 10.18 -4.14 6.15
C LEU A 69 11.15 -4.95 7.01
N PRO A 70 11.18 -6.30 6.97
CA PRO A 70 12.06 -7.05 7.86
C PRO A 70 13.54 -6.78 7.60
N ILE A 71 13.94 -6.67 6.32
CA ILE A 71 15.35 -6.47 5.96
C ILE A 71 15.78 -5.02 6.19
N GLU A 72 14.94 -4.07 5.80
CA GLU A 72 15.20 -2.63 5.98
C GLU A 72 15.23 -2.23 7.46
N SER A 73 14.36 -2.83 8.28
CA SER A 73 14.35 -2.59 9.72
C SER A 73 15.55 -3.24 10.42
N LYS A 74 16.06 -4.37 9.90
CA LYS A 74 17.32 -4.96 10.37
C LYS A 74 18.51 -4.07 10.01
N ILE A 75 18.57 -3.56 8.79
CA ILE A 75 19.62 -2.62 8.35
C ILE A 75 19.58 -1.35 9.21
N SER A 76 18.40 -0.77 9.43
CA SER A 76 18.21 0.40 10.30
C SER A 76 18.71 0.13 11.73
N LYS A 77 18.49 -1.08 12.24
CA LYS A 77 19.00 -1.51 13.55
C LYS A 77 20.52 -1.55 13.63
N LEU A 78 21.19 -1.97 12.56
CA LEU A 78 22.66 -1.92 12.49
C LEU A 78 23.19 -0.48 12.50
N LEU A 79 22.38 0.49 12.09
CA LEU A 79 22.68 1.92 12.11
C LEU A 79 22.23 2.62 13.40
N GLY A 80 21.80 1.87 14.42
CA GLY A 80 21.41 2.40 15.74
C GLY A 80 19.96 2.86 15.86
N VAL A 81 19.11 2.66 14.84
CA VAL A 81 17.68 2.97 14.89
C VAL A 81 16.89 1.76 15.39
N ASP A 82 15.88 1.95 16.23
CA ASP A 82 15.08 0.82 16.71
C ASP A 82 14.30 0.14 15.57
N PHE A 83 14.30 -1.20 15.60
CA PHE A 83 13.64 -2.05 14.60
C PHE A 83 12.14 -1.78 14.50
N PHE A 84 11.43 -1.71 15.63
CA PHE A 84 9.99 -1.52 15.64
C PHE A 84 9.60 -0.08 15.29
N LYS A 85 10.42 0.91 15.67
CA LYS A 85 10.24 2.30 15.23
C LYS A 85 10.28 2.42 13.71
N THR A 86 11.23 1.74 13.05
CA THR A 86 11.29 1.74 11.57
C THR A 86 10.03 1.12 10.95
N ILE A 87 9.61 -0.05 11.44
CA ILE A 87 8.38 -0.71 10.95
C ILE A 87 7.16 0.20 11.11
N PHE A 88 6.97 0.72 12.33
CA PHE A 88 5.82 1.56 12.66
C PHE A 88 5.81 2.80 11.79
N PHE A 89 6.93 3.52 11.69
CA PHE A 89 7.03 4.73 10.91
C PHE A 89 6.72 4.50 9.42
N ARG A 90 7.25 3.42 8.83
CA ARG A 90 7.04 3.11 7.41
C ARG A 90 5.61 2.70 7.10
N LEU A 91 5.00 1.86 7.94
CA LEU A 91 3.59 1.47 7.77
C LEU A 91 2.66 2.66 7.98
N PHE A 92 2.86 3.42 9.05
CA PHE A 92 2.03 4.56 9.38
C PHE A 92 2.11 5.66 8.32
N SER A 93 3.33 6.02 7.89
CA SER A 93 3.52 7.04 6.83
C SER A 93 2.92 6.61 5.50
N ALA A 94 3.03 5.33 5.12
CA ALA A 94 2.40 4.81 3.90
C ALA A 94 0.89 5.02 3.92
N ILE A 95 0.20 4.56 4.98
CA ILE A 95 -1.25 4.71 5.11
C ILE A 95 -1.65 6.18 5.17
N LEU A 96 -0.93 6.99 5.95
CA LEU A 96 -1.22 8.42 6.11
C LEU A 96 -1.12 9.19 4.78
N ILE A 97 -0.07 8.95 3.99
CA ILE A 97 0.12 9.62 2.70
C ILE A 97 -1.01 9.26 1.73
N ILE A 98 -1.42 8.00 1.66
CA ILE A 98 -2.54 7.61 0.81
C ILE A 98 -3.85 8.26 1.28
N ARG A 99 -4.12 8.28 2.58
CA ARG A 99 -5.31 8.96 3.11
C ARG A 99 -5.33 10.45 2.82
N ILE A 100 -4.17 11.12 2.90
CA ILE A 100 -4.04 12.53 2.52
C ILE A 100 -4.28 12.69 1.01
N SER A 101 -3.72 11.83 0.18
CA SER A 101 -3.91 11.86 -1.29
C SER A 101 -5.38 11.70 -1.66
N PHE A 102 -6.08 10.75 -1.03
CA PHE A 102 -7.51 10.54 -1.20
C PHE A 102 -8.34 11.76 -0.80
N PHE A 103 -8.02 12.37 0.35
CA PHE A 103 -8.66 13.59 0.80
C PHE A 103 -8.46 14.74 -0.19
N ILE A 104 -7.23 14.95 -0.67
CA ILE A 104 -6.93 15.97 -1.69
C ILE A 104 -7.75 15.71 -2.96
N HIS A 105 -7.84 14.46 -3.42
CA HIS A 105 -8.63 14.09 -4.59
C HIS A 105 -10.11 14.46 -4.44
N ILE A 106 -10.72 14.16 -3.28
CA ILE A 106 -12.11 14.53 -2.97
C ILE A 106 -12.30 16.04 -2.98
N TYR A 107 -11.42 16.78 -2.29
CA TYR A 107 -11.51 18.24 -2.22
C TYR A 107 -11.35 18.89 -3.59
N ALA A 108 -10.44 18.40 -4.41
CA ALA A 108 -10.19 18.91 -5.76
C ALA A 108 -11.37 18.62 -6.71
N LYS A 109 -12.05 17.48 -6.54
CA LYS A 109 -13.30 17.17 -7.25
C LYS A 109 -14.46 18.05 -6.80
N ALA A 110 -14.63 18.27 -5.49
CA ALA A 110 -15.69 19.09 -4.91
C ALA A 110 -15.57 20.59 -5.27
N SER A 111 -14.34 21.11 -5.33
CA SER A 111 -14.05 22.51 -5.65
C SER A 111 -14.08 22.84 -7.15
N LYS A 112 -14.41 21.87 -8.03
CA LYS A 112 -14.33 21.99 -9.50
C LYS A 112 -12.94 22.38 -10.04
N LEU A 113 -11.90 22.36 -9.21
CA LEU A 113 -10.53 22.68 -9.61
C LEU A 113 -10.00 21.68 -10.66
N LEU A 114 -10.45 20.42 -10.62
CA LEU A 114 -10.05 19.37 -11.58
C LEU A 114 -11.11 19.05 -12.64
N SER A 115 -12.31 19.66 -12.60
CA SER A 115 -13.37 19.34 -13.57
C SER A 115 -13.07 19.80 -15.00
N GLY A 116 -12.00 20.59 -15.21
CA GLY A 116 -11.50 20.98 -16.54
C GLY A 116 -10.31 20.16 -17.06
N VAL A 117 -9.73 19.27 -16.25
CA VAL A 117 -8.52 18.49 -16.60
C VAL A 117 -8.81 17.00 -16.78
N VAL A 118 -9.93 16.49 -16.23
CA VAL A 118 -10.30 15.06 -16.25
C VAL A 118 -11.58 14.81 -17.09
N GLY A 119 -11.75 15.58 -18.17
CA GLY A 119 -12.84 15.40 -19.15
C GLY A 119 -12.41 14.54 -20.32
#